data_AF-A0A453RLL9-F1
#
_entry.id   AF-A0A453RLL9-F1
#
_cell.length_a   1.000
_cell.length_b   1.000
_cell.length_c   1.000
_cell.angle_alpha   90.00
_cell.angle_beta   90.00
_cell.angle_gamma   90.00
#
_symmetry.space_group_name_H-M   'P 1'
#
loop_
_entity.id
_entity.type
_entity.pdbx_description
1 polymer ?
#
loop_
_entity_poly.entity_id
_entity_poly.type
_entity_poly.pdbx_seq_one_letter_code
_entity_poly.pdbx_strand_id
1 'polypeptide(L)'
;RNPPRSNEFPLPCRPAGARGHHRPSIEASARPRPDPSGGMTGAASQAYGEAWYWDERYRKEPGPFDWYQKYPALAPLLRLYVRPHQRLLLVGCGNSVFGENMVQDGYQDVVNIDISSVVIEQMKKKYHDKPQLKYTKMDVRNMSDFESGSFDAVIDKGTLDSIMVSQLLPGYSDILPMPYSEPCFLYCSAAKIHKSMQRRC
;
A
#
# COMPACT_ATOMS: atom_id res chain seq x y z
N ARG A 1 -35.80 41.45 -31.61
CA ARG A 1 -36.25 40.06 -31.36
C ARG A 1 -35.65 39.63 -30.02
N ASN A 2 -36.41 39.76 -28.93
CA ASN A 2 -36.07 39.24 -27.61
C ASN A 2 -37.05 38.09 -27.29
N PRO A 3 -36.61 36.93 -26.80
CA PRO A 3 -37.52 35.90 -26.30
C PRO A 3 -37.99 36.22 -24.87
N PRO A 4 -39.14 35.66 -24.42
CA PRO A 4 -39.83 36.11 -23.22
C PRO A 4 -39.46 35.33 -21.94
N ARG A 5 -39.57 36.06 -20.82
CA ARG A 5 -39.85 35.71 -19.41
C ARG A 5 -39.77 34.22 -19.03
N SER A 6 -38.78 33.86 -18.20
CA SER A 6 -38.80 32.67 -17.37
C SER A 6 -39.66 32.89 -16.13
N ASN A 7 -40.63 32.00 -15.91
CA ASN A 7 -41.49 31.94 -14.74
C ASN A 7 -40.68 31.81 -13.44
N GLU A 8 -40.91 32.72 -12.49
CA GLU A 8 -40.73 32.45 -11.07
C GLU A 8 -41.87 31.56 -10.60
N PHE A 9 -41.55 30.43 -9.96
CA PHE A 9 -42.47 29.73 -9.06
C PHE A 9 -41.76 29.42 -7.74
N PRO A 10 -42.42 29.65 -6.60
CA PRO A 10 -41.79 29.71 -5.28
C PRO A 10 -41.52 28.32 -4.71
N LEU A 11 -40.44 28.23 -3.91
CA LEU A 11 -40.06 27.04 -3.16
C LEU A 11 -41.18 26.60 -2.20
N PRO A 12 -41.59 25.31 -2.19
CA PRO A 12 -42.48 24.83 -1.14
C PRO A 12 -41.70 24.45 0.12
N CYS A 13 -42.31 24.83 1.25
CA CYS A 13 -41.92 24.62 2.63
C CYS A 13 -41.53 23.18 2.99
N ARG A 14 -40.61 23.07 3.97
CA ARG A 14 -40.27 21.84 4.70
C ARG A 14 -41.52 21.16 5.27
N PRO A 15 -41.59 19.81 5.27
CA PRO A 15 -42.32 19.07 6.28
C PRO A 15 -41.38 18.66 7.43
N ALA A 16 -41.88 18.87 8.66
CA ALA A 16 -41.32 18.36 9.89
C ALA A 16 -41.52 16.84 10.00
N GLY A 17 -40.54 16.17 10.63
CA GLY A 17 -40.75 14.87 11.28
C GLY A 17 -40.46 13.63 10.44
N ALA A 18 -39.23 13.13 10.48
CA ALA A 18 -38.94 11.71 10.34
C ALA A 18 -37.75 11.34 11.24
N ARG A 19 -37.93 10.26 11.99
CA ARG A 19 -37.16 9.83 13.16
C ARG A 19 -35.72 9.45 12.78
N GLY A 20 -34.79 9.76 13.68
CA GLY A 20 -33.38 9.41 13.53
C GLY A 20 -33.18 7.90 13.46
N HIS A 21 -32.52 7.46 12.40
CA HIS A 21 -31.79 6.21 12.40
C HIS A 21 -30.31 6.55 12.61
N HIS A 22 -29.83 6.34 13.83
CA HIS A 22 -28.41 6.24 14.13
C HIS A 22 -27.83 5.16 13.22
N ARG A 23 -26.97 5.55 12.28
CA ARG A 23 -26.09 4.62 11.56
C ARG A 23 -24.96 4.29 12.53
N PRO A 24 -24.80 3.05 13.03
CA PRO A 24 -23.68 2.72 13.89
C PRO A 24 -22.39 2.84 13.07
N SER A 25 -21.41 3.53 13.63
CA SER A 25 -20.03 3.47 13.16
C SER A 25 -19.57 2.03 13.24
N ILE A 26 -19.25 1.42 12.10
CA ILE A 26 -18.58 0.13 12.07
C ILE A 26 -17.13 0.43 12.50
N GLU A 27 -16.84 0.26 13.77
CA GLU A 27 -15.45 0.10 14.23
C GLU A 27 -14.86 -1.07 13.46
N ALA A 28 -13.73 -0.85 12.81
CA ALA A 28 -12.96 -1.89 12.16
C ALA A 28 -12.38 -2.81 13.25
N SER A 29 -13.16 -3.81 13.69
CA SER A 29 -12.65 -4.85 14.58
C SER A 29 -11.57 -5.64 13.83
N ALA A 30 -10.33 -5.54 14.30
CA ALA A 30 -9.24 -6.38 13.81
C ALA A 30 -9.65 -7.86 13.87
N ARG A 31 -9.40 -8.61 12.79
CA ARG A 31 -9.71 -10.04 12.77
C ARG A 31 -8.94 -10.74 13.89
N PRO A 32 -9.58 -11.64 14.67
CA PRO A 32 -8.90 -12.37 15.73
C PRO A 32 -7.76 -13.21 15.16
N ARG A 33 -6.62 -13.22 15.87
CA ARG A 33 -5.46 -14.04 15.53
C ARG A 33 -5.84 -15.53 15.62
N PRO A 34 -5.44 -16.39 14.67
CA PRO A 34 -5.62 -17.82 14.83
C PRO A 34 -4.80 -18.35 16.02
N ASP A 35 -5.40 -19.25 16.80
CA ASP A 35 -4.81 -19.87 18.00
C ASP A 35 -3.58 -20.72 17.64
N PRO A 36 -2.42 -20.56 18.32
CA PRO A 36 -1.22 -21.36 18.07
C PRO A 36 -1.32 -22.84 18.46
N SER A 37 -2.40 -23.30 19.10
CA SER A 37 -2.56 -24.69 19.59
C SER A 37 -3.45 -25.60 18.73
N GLY A 38 -4.01 -25.08 17.62
CA GLY A 38 -4.82 -25.86 16.66
C GLY A 38 -4.00 -26.34 15.46
N GLY A 39 -4.07 -27.64 15.15
CA GLY A 39 -3.36 -28.28 14.04
C GLY A 39 -3.50 -27.56 12.69
N MET A 40 -2.41 -27.57 11.90
CA MET A 40 -2.30 -26.93 10.59
C MET A 40 -3.42 -27.36 9.63
N THR A 41 -4.47 -26.55 9.52
CA THR A 41 -5.43 -26.61 8.43
C THR A 41 -5.21 -25.41 7.51
N GLY A 42 -4.58 -25.61 6.36
CA GLY A 42 -4.67 -24.90 5.05
C GLY A 42 -4.79 -23.37 4.90
N ALA A 43 -5.08 -22.59 5.94
CA ALA A 43 -5.49 -21.18 5.87
C ALA A 43 -4.36 -20.19 6.17
N ALA A 44 -3.22 -20.66 6.69
CA ALA A 44 -2.06 -19.81 6.98
C ALA A 44 -1.37 -19.27 5.71
N SER A 45 -1.60 -19.87 4.54
CA SER A 45 -0.96 -19.51 3.27
C SER A 45 -1.54 -18.28 2.57
N GLN A 46 -2.57 -17.63 3.12
CA GLN A 46 -3.37 -16.63 2.41
C GLN A 46 -3.50 -15.28 3.14
N ALA A 47 -2.83 -15.09 4.27
CA ALA A 47 -2.93 -13.89 5.10
C ALA A 47 -1.92 -12.78 4.72
N TYR A 48 -1.58 -12.64 3.44
CA TYR A 48 -0.61 -11.65 2.95
C TYR A 48 -1.03 -10.18 3.21
N GLY A 49 -2.30 -9.92 3.51
CA GLY A 49 -2.79 -8.60 3.88
C GLY A 49 -2.67 -8.26 5.37
N GLU A 50 -2.18 -9.19 6.19
CA GLU A 50 -2.15 -9.08 7.65
C GLU A 50 -0.72 -8.89 8.18
N ALA A 51 -0.54 -7.94 9.09
CA ALA A 51 0.77 -7.60 9.64
C ALA A 51 1.46 -8.78 10.35
N TRP A 52 0.69 -9.61 11.05
CA TRP A 52 1.22 -10.72 11.84
C TRP A 52 1.87 -11.80 10.95
N TYR A 53 1.37 -11.99 9.73
CA TYR A 53 1.93 -12.95 8.78
C TYR A 53 3.36 -12.53 8.40
N TRP A 54 3.52 -11.25 8.06
CA TRP A 54 4.82 -10.69 7.69
C TRP A 54 5.78 -10.61 8.87
N ASP A 55 5.30 -10.21 10.04
CA ASP A 55 6.10 -10.23 11.27
C ASP A 55 6.70 -11.63 11.54
N GLU A 56 5.90 -12.68 11.36
CA GLU A 56 6.36 -14.07 11.55
C GLU A 56 7.38 -14.48 10.49
N ARG A 57 7.13 -14.14 9.22
CA ARG A 57 8.08 -14.39 8.13
C ARG A 57 9.42 -13.72 8.39
N TYR A 58 9.44 -12.43 8.75
CA TYR A 58 10.68 -11.68 8.97
C TYR A 58 11.43 -12.06 10.24
N ARG A 59 10.78 -12.71 11.21
CA ARG A 59 11.49 -13.36 12.34
C ARG A 59 12.23 -14.62 11.89
N LYS A 60 11.61 -15.43 11.03
CA LYS A 60 12.16 -16.71 10.55
C LYS A 60 13.24 -16.51 9.48
N GLU A 61 13.02 -15.55 8.59
CA GLU A 61 13.84 -15.30 7.41
C GLU A 61 14.31 -13.83 7.39
N PRO A 62 15.29 -13.43 8.23
CA PRO A 62 15.73 -12.04 8.33
C PRO A 62 16.64 -11.60 7.17
N GLY A 63 17.12 -12.53 6.36
CA GLY A 63 18.01 -12.26 5.23
C GLY A 63 17.31 -11.51 4.09
N PRO A 64 18.03 -10.73 3.26
CA PRO A 64 17.41 -9.94 2.19
C PRO A 64 16.60 -10.80 1.21
N PHE A 65 15.39 -10.35 0.90
CA PHE A 65 14.52 -10.99 -0.09
C PHE A 65 13.94 -9.96 -1.05
N ASP A 66 13.95 -10.29 -2.34
CA ASP A 66 13.35 -9.47 -3.38
C ASP A 66 12.27 -10.29 -4.10
N TRP A 67 11.02 -9.85 -3.96
CA TRP A 67 9.98 -10.27 -4.88
C TRP A 67 10.27 -9.68 -6.27
N TYR A 68 10.07 -10.51 -7.31
CA TYR A 68 10.21 -10.17 -8.72
C TYR A 68 11.63 -9.75 -9.14
N GLN A 69 11.76 -8.66 -9.90
CA GLN A 69 13.02 -8.17 -10.46
C GLN A 69 13.81 -7.35 -9.42
N LYS A 70 15.13 -7.50 -9.45
CA LYS A 70 16.07 -6.71 -8.65
C LYS A 70 16.27 -5.31 -9.27
N TYR A 71 16.77 -4.37 -8.46
CA TYR A 71 17.02 -2.99 -8.90
C TYR A 71 17.78 -2.85 -10.23
N PRO A 72 18.90 -3.56 -10.50
CA PRO A 72 19.66 -3.35 -11.75
C PRO A 72 18.85 -3.60 -13.02
N ALA A 73 17.88 -4.52 -12.99
CA ALA A 73 17.01 -4.81 -14.12
C ALA A 73 15.97 -3.70 -14.33
N LEU A 74 15.51 -3.04 -13.27
CA LEU A 74 14.51 -1.98 -13.31
C LEU A 74 15.11 -0.57 -13.43
N ALA A 75 16.39 -0.39 -13.09
CA ALA A 75 17.06 0.91 -13.07
C ALA A 75 16.96 1.68 -14.40
N PRO A 76 17.18 1.06 -15.58
CA PRO A 76 17.03 1.77 -16.86
C PRO A 76 15.63 2.36 -17.06
N LEU A 77 14.59 1.62 -16.64
CA LEU A 77 13.20 2.06 -16.75
C LEU A 77 12.88 3.14 -15.70
N LEU A 78 13.29 2.94 -14.44
CA LEU A 78 13.05 3.89 -13.36
C LEU A 78 13.66 5.26 -13.65
N ARG A 79 14.86 5.31 -14.21
CA ARG A 79 15.55 6.56 -14.55
C ARG A 79 14.81 7.41 -15.59
N LEU A 80 13.90 6.83 -16.38
CA LEU A 80 13.05 7.58 -17.31
C LEU A 80 11.99 8.43 -16.59
N TYR A 81 11.58 8.01 -15.39
CA TYR A 81 10.43 8.59 -14.68
C TYR A 81 10.80 9.24 -13.34
N VAL A 82 11.86 8.73 -12.69
CA VAL A 82 12.26 9.07 -11.33
C VAL A 82 13.69 9.61 -11.31
N ARG A 83 13.85 10.86 -10.86
CA ARG A 83 15.12 11.58 -10.82
C ARG A 83 15.77 11.46 -9.42
N PRO A 84 17.10 11.46 -9.31
CA PRO A 84 17.79 11.25 -8.02
C PRO A 84 17.47 12.23 -6.89
N HIS A 85 17.06 13.47 -7.21
CA HIS A 85 16.70 14.49 -6.21
C HIS A 85 15.22 14.45 -5.78
N GLN A 86 14.41 13.58 -6.40
CA GLN A 86 13.01 13.45 -6.04
C GLN A 86 12.85 12.70 -4.72
N ARG A 87 11.83 13.08 -3.95
CA ARG A 87 11.46 12.40 -2.71
C ARG A 87 10.60 11.18 -3.02
N LEU A 88 11.10 10.00 -2.67
CA LEU A 88 10.51 8.72 -3.07
C LEU A 88 9.86 8.01 -1.89
N LEU A 89 8.76 7.31 -2.18
CA LEU A 89 8.11 6.39 -1.26
C LEU A 89 8.12 4.97 -1.82
N LEU A 90 8.77 4.04 -1.14
CA LEU A 90 8.71 2.60 -1.43
C LEU A 90 7.73 1.97 -0.45
N VAL A 91 6.62 1.44 -0.96
CA VAL A 91 5.55 0.85 -0.14
C VAL A 91 5.69 -0.66 -0.06
N GLY A 92 5.49 -1.22 1.15
CA GLY A 92 5.77 -2.63 1.46
C GLY A 92 7.20 -3.01 1.13
N CYS A 93 8.15 -2.24 1.68
CA CYS A 93 9.57 -2.36 1.33
C CYS A 93 10.17 -3.72 1.72
N GLY A 94 9.59 -4.40 2.72
CA GLY A 94 10.14 -5.59 3.32
C GLY A 94 11.62 -5.45 3.70
N ASN A 95 12.36 -6.54 3.54
CA ASN A 95 13.81 -6.60 3.72
C ASN A 95 14.57 -6.52 2.39
N SER A 96 13.94 -5.95 1.36
CA SER A 96 14.53 -5.75 0.04
C SER A 96 15.73 -4.79 0.09
N VAL A 97 16.74 -5.06 -0.73
CA VAL A 97 17.87 -4.13 -0.97
C VAL A 97 17.58 -3.10 -2.06
N PHE A 98 16.34 -3.04 -2.56
CA PHE A 98 15.96 -2.14 -3.65
C PHE A 98 16.22 -0.68 -3.31
N GLY A 99 15.73 -0.20 -2.16
CA GLY A 99 15.96 1.18 -1.70
C GLY A 99 17.44 1.49 -1.49
N GLU A 100 18.21 0.53 -0.95
CA GLU A 100 19.66 0.68 -0.80
C GLU A 100 20.35 0.87 -2.16
N ASN A 101 20.01 0.04 -3.15
CA ASN A 101 20.58 0.12 -4.48
C ASN A 101 20.20 1.44 -5.18
N MET A 102 18.99 1.97 -4.92
CA MET A 102 18.63 3.31 -5.37
C MET A 102 19.54 4.37 -4.73
N VAL A 103 19.78 4.33 -3.42
CA VAL A 103 20.68 5.28 -2.78
C VAL A 103 22.12 5.17 -3.33
N GLN A 104 22.60 3.95 -3.58
CA GLN A 104 23.89 3.71 -4.25
C GLN A 104 23.93 4.29 -5.68
N ASP A 105 22.79 4.35 -6.36
CA ASP A 105 22.60 4.95 -7.68
C ASP A 105 22.35 6.48 -7.64
N GLY A 106 22.52 7.10 -6.47
CA GLY A 106 22.50 8.55 -6.29
C GLY A 106 21.18 9.15 -5.82
N TYR A 107 20.15 8.35 -5.56
CA TYR A 107 18.89 8.82 -5.00
C TYR A 107 19.08 9.30 -3.55
N GLN A 108 18.54 10.47 -3.21
CA GLN A 108 18.91 11.16 -1.96
C GLN A 108 17.86 11.10 -0.85
N ASP A 109 16.59 10.90 -1.19
CA ASP A 109 15.49 10.85 -0.22
C ASP A 109 14.56 9.68 -0.53
N VAL A 110 14.83 8.53 0.09
CA VAL A 110 14.09 7.28 -0.09
C VAL A 110 13.42 6.91 1.23
N VAL A 111 12.11 7.11 1.30
CA VAL A 111 11.27 6.70 2.42
C VAL A 111 10.70 5.32 2.12
N ASN A 112 10.87 4.40 3.06
CA ASN A 112 10.45 3.02 2.96
C ASN A 112 9.40 2.77 4.04
N ILE A 113 8.25 2.22 3.66
CA ILE A 113 7.23 1.81 4.61
C ILE A 113 6.89 0.34 4.49
N ASP A 114 6.54 -0.27 5.61
CA ASP A 114 6.03 -1.63 5.68
C ASP A 114 5.07 -1.76 6.88
N ILE A 115 4.11 -2.66 6.77
CA ILE A 115 3.13 -2.94 7.82
C ILE A 115 3.77 -3.69 9.00
N SER A 116 4.84 -4.45 8.73
CA SER A 116 5.57 -5.23 9.74
C SER A 116 6.50 -4.35 10.57
N SER A 117 6.33 -4.35 11.89
CA SER A 117 7.29 -3.67 12.79
C SER A 117 8.64 -4.38 12.81
N VAL A 118 8.63 -5.72 12.69
CA VAL A 118 9.84 -6.54 12.75
C VAL A 118 10.83 -6.12 11.66
N VAL A 119 10.38 -6.04 10.41
CA VAL A 119 11.27 -5.70 9.30
C VAL A 119 11.72 -4.24 9.35
N ILE A 120 10.84 -3.34 9.77
CA ILE A 120 11.20 -1.92 9.91
C ILE A 120 12.29 -1.74 10.96
N GLU A 121 12.21 -2.41 12.10
CA GLU A 121 13.26 -2.37 13.13
C GLU A 121 14.58 -2.97 12.62
N GLN A 122 14.52 -4.10 11.92
CA GLN A 122 15.70 -4.73 11.31
C GLN A 122 16.38 -3.78 10.31
N MET A 123 15.60 -3.13 9.43
CA MET A 123 16.12 -2.25 8.39
C MET A 123 16.63 -0.93 8.94
N LYS A 124 15.94 -0.35 9.95
CA LYS A 124 16.45 0.80 10.71
C LYS A 124 17.81 0.51 11.33
N LYS A 125 17.97 -0.67 11.96
CA LYS A 125 19.24 -1.08 12.55
C LYS A 125 20.32 -1.27 11.48
N LYS A 126 19.97 -1.93 10.37
CA LYS A 126 20.91 -2.22 9.28
C LYS A 126 21.44 -0.95 8.61
N TYR A 127 20.61 0.07 8.44
CA TYR A 127 20.96 1.30 7.71
C TYR A 127 20.93 2.56 8.59
N HIS A 128 21.21 2.41 9.89
CA HIS A 128 21.21 3.52 10.85
C HIS A 128 22.19 4.65 10.50
N ASP A 129 23.23 4.34 9.71
CA ASP A 129 24.29 5.23 9.23
C ASP A 129 24.00 5.83 7.84
N LYS A 130 22.87 5.50 7.21
CA LYS A 130 22.49 5.97 5.87
C LYS A 130 21.27 6.92 5.95
N PRO A 131 21.48 8.23 6.15
CA PRO A 131 20.37 9.19 6.35
C PRO A 131 19.44 9.35 5.14
N GLN A 132 19.88 8.94 3.94
CA GLN A 132 19.06 8.92 2.73
C GLN A 132 17.96 7.84 2.78
N LEU A 133 18.14 6.80 3.60
CA LEU A 133 17.20 5.70 3.78
C LEU A 133 16.41 5.89 5.07
N LYS A 134 15.11 6.19 4.92
CA LYS A 134 14.19 6.32 6.05
C LYS A 134 13.27 5.12 6.05
N TYR A 135 13.06 4.52 7.22
CA TYR A 135 12.15 3.38 7.40
C TYR A 135 11.08 3.74 8.42
N THR A 136 9.82 3.54 8.09
CA THR A 136 8.68 3.86 8.96
C THR A 136 7.67 2.73 8.93
N LYS A 137 7.23 2.26 10.11
CA LYS A 137 6.13 1.30 10.19
C LYS A 137 4.84 2.01 9.82
N MET A 138 4.18 1.56 8.76
CA MET A 138 2.95 2.18 8.28
C MET A 138 2.20 1.19 7.39
N ASP A 139 0.87 1.18 7.49
CA ASP A 139 0.01 0.46 6.57
C ASP A 139 -0.23 1.35 5.33
N VAL A 140 0.10 0.87 4.14
CA VAL A 140 -0.11 1.64 2.89
C VAL A 140 -1.59 2.02 2.66
N ARG A 141 -2.53 1.30 3.27
CA ARG A 141 -3.97 1.62 3.24
C ARG A 141 -4.34 2.80 4.13
N ASN A 142 -3.47 3.18 5.07
CA ASN A 142 -3.62 4.33 5.95
C ASN A 142 -2.29 5.05 6.15
N MET A 143 -2.04 6.05 5.29
CA MET A 143 -0.82 6.86 5.31
C MET A 143 -1.10 8.31 5.76
N SER A 144 -2.01 8.49 6.71
CA SER A 144 -2.45 9.82 7.17
C SER A 144 -1.36 10.68 7.81
N ASP A 145 -0.26 10.07 8.27
CA ASP A 145 0.91 10.79 8.78
C ASP A 145 1.71 11.52 7.70
N PHE A 146 1.47 11.21 6.41
CA PHE A 146 2.10 11.91 5.30
C PHE A 146 1.18 12.98 4.72
N GLU A 147 1.73 14.17 4.52
CA GLU A 147 1.05 15.24 3.80
C GLU A 147 0.76 14.81 2.36
N SER A 148 -0.44 15.16 1.88
CA SER A 148 -0.87 14.81 0.52
C SER A 148 0.03 15.48 -0.52
N GLY A 149 0.52 14.70 -1.49
CA GLY A 149 1.43 15.20 -2.53
C GLY A 149 2.85 15.52 -2.03
N SER A 150 3.24 15.00 -0.86
CA SER A 150 4.59 15.19 -0.30
C SER A 150 5.68 14.29 -0.91
N PHE A 151 5.29 13.35 -1.78
CA PHE A 151 6.20 12.48 -2.53
C PHE A 151 6.08 12.75 -4.03
N ASP A 152 7.22 12.75 -4.72
CA ASP A 152 7.28 12.98 -6.17
C ASP A 152 6.98 11.70 -6.96
N ALA A 153 7.34 10.54 -6.39
CA ALA A 153 7.04 9.23 -6.93
C ALA A 153 6.84 8.21 -5.82
N VAL A 154 5.90 7.30 -6.04
CA VAL A 154 5.67 6.11 -5.21
C VAL A 154 6.04 4.88 -6.02
N ILE A 155 6.79 3.95 -5.43
CA ILE A 155 7.19 2.69 -6.05
C ILE A 155 6.54 1.54 -5.27
N ASP A 156 5.73 0.77 -5.97
CA ASP A 156 5.20 -0.51 -5.50
C ASP A 156 5.93 -1.66 -6.22
N LYS A 157 6.29 -2.70 -5.46
CA LYS A 157 6.92 -3.93 -5.98
C LYS A 157 6.41 -5.14 -5.21
N GLY A 158 5.15 -5.50 -5.43
CA GLY A 158 4.50 -6.69 -4.86
C GLY A 158 3.59 -6.44 -3.67
N THR A 159 3.44 -5.19 -3.25
CA THR A 159 2.61 -4.82 -2.09
C THR A 159 1.14 -4.83 -2.46
N LEU A 160 0.78 -4.31 -3.64
CA LEU A 160 -0.60 -4.41 -4.14
C LEU A 160 -1.02 -5.87 -4.32
N ASP A 161 -0.16 -6.73 -4.88
CA ASP A 161 -0.45 -8.16 -5.04
C ASP A 161 -0.78 -8.82 -3.69
N SER A 162 0.04 -8.54 -2.67
CA SER A 162 -0.14 -9.05 -1.30
C SER A 162 -1.49 -8.64 -0.70
N ILE A 163 -1.91 -7.39 -0.93
CA ILE A 163 -3.20 -6.87 -0.46
C ILE A 163 -4.35 -7.53 -1.23
N MET A 164 -4.24 -7.64 -2.55
CA MET A 164 -5.31 -8.15 -3.42
C MET A 164 -5.57 -9.64 -3.20
N VAL A 165 -4.53 -10.45 -3.00
CA VAL A 165 -4.68 -11.87 -2.63
C VAL A 165 -5.49 -12.00 -1.34
N SER A 166 -5.25 -11.13 -0.36
CA SER A 166 -6.00 -11.17 0.91
C SER A 166 -7.46 -10.70 0.78
N GLN A 167 -7.79 -9.89 -0.23
CA GLN A 167 -9.13 -9.33 -0.43
C GLN A 167 -10.01 -10.14 -1.38
N LEU A 168 -9.42 -10.84 -2.35
CA LEU A 168 -10.15 -11.62 -3.35
C LEU A 168 -10.49 -13.05 -2.89
N LEU A 169 -9.89 -13.52 -1.80
CA LEU A 169 -10.08 -14.89 -1.31
C LEU A 169 -11.20 -15.15 -0.27
N PRO A 170 -11.93 -14.19 0.33
CA PRO A 170 -13.12 -14.53 1.08
C PRO A 170 -14.26 -14.94 0.11
N GLY A 171 -14.32 -16.24 -0.22
CA GLY A 171 -15.37 -16.85 -1.04
C GLY A 171 -14.92 -17.50 -2.36
N TYR A 172 -13.63 -17.51 -2.68
CA TYR A 172 -13.11 -18.09 -3.94
C TYR A 172 -12.58 -19.54 -3.81
N SER A 173 -12.74 -20.17 -2.65
CA SER A 173 -12.27 -21.54 -2.39
C SER A 173 -12.96 -22.63 -3.23
N ASP A 174 -14.12 -22.32 -3.83
CA ASP A 174 -15.01 -23.35 -4.39
C ASP A 174 -15.06 -23.41 -5.93
N ILE A 175 -14.33 -22.55 -6.67
CA ILE A 175 -14.51 -22.47 -8.14
C ILE A 175 -13.28 -22.76 -9.00
N LEU A 176 -12.05 -22.90 -8.50
CA LEU A 176 -10.96 -23.34 -9.39
C LEU A 176 -9.93 -24.25 -8.68
N PRO A 177 -9.69 -25.48 -9.18
CA PRO A 177 -8.38 -26.08 -9.01
C PRO A 177 -7.41 -25.28 -9.88
N MET A 178 -6.56 -24.46 -9.28
CA MET A 178 -5.50 -23.75 -10.01
C MET A 178 -4.18 -24.49 -9.84
N PRO A 179 -3.82 -25.43 -10.75
CA PRO A 179 -2.45 -25.86 -10.92
C PRO A 179 -1.74 -24.85 -11.83
N TYR A 180 -1.46 -23.64 -11.33
CA TYR A 180 -0.68 -22.68 -12.10
C TYR A 180 0.37 -22.00 -11.24
N SER A 181 1.60 -22.49 -11.41
CA SER A 181 2.81 -21.71 -11.28
C SER A 181 2.77 -20.56 -12.30
N GLU A 182 2.71 -19.31 -11.81
CA GLU A 182 2.91 -18.04 -12.55
C GLU A 182 1.79 -17.66 -13.56
N PRO A 183 1.50 -16.35 -13.76
CA PRO A 183 2.38 -15.20 -13.58
C PRO A 183 1.98 -14.30 -12.40
N CYS A 184 2.94 -14.03 -11.52
CA CYS A 184 2.91 -12.84 -10.69
C CYS A 184 2.95 -11.61 -11.60
N PHE A 185 1.90 -10.81 -11.58
CA PHE A 185 1.87 -9.56 -12.32
C PHE A 185 2.83 -8.58 -11.64
N LEU A 186 3.97 -8.30 -12.27
CA LEU A 186 4.84 -7.19 -11.88
C LEU A 186 4.12 -5.87 -12.15
N TYR A 187 3.43 -5.33 -11.15
CA TYR A 187 2.96 -3.94 -11.19
C TYR A 187 3.99 -3.04 -10.51
N CYS A 188 5.05 -2.68 -11.23
CA CYS A 188 5.91 -1.57 -10.84
C CYS A 188 5.28 -0.28 -11.36
N SER A 189 4.32 0.27 -10.63
CA SER A 189 3.77 1.58 -10.96
C SER A 189 4.54 2.66 -10.23
N ALA A 190 5.28 3.45 -11.00
CA ALA A 190 5.75 4.76 -10.55
C ALA A 190 4.63 5.77 -10.82
N ALA A 191 3.75 5.97 -9.85
CA ALA A 191 2.75 7.01 -9.96
C ALA A 191 3.40 8.37 -9.68
N LYS A 192 3.50 9.24 -10.70
CA LYS A 192 3.69 10.68 -10.47
C LYS A 192 2.38 11.21 -9.92
N ILE A 193 2.35 11.61 -8.65
CA ILE A 193 1.20 12.34 -8.10
C ILE A 193 1.20 13.71 -8.78
N HIS A 194 0.45 13.85 -9.86
CA HIS A 194 0.32 15.13 -10.54
C HIS A 194 -0.51 16.06 -9.65
N LYS A 195 0.09 17.17 -9.17
CA LYS A 195 -0.54 18.20 -8.32
C LYS A 195 -1.87 18.75 -8.86
N SER A 196 -2.24 18.47 -10.13
CA SER A 196 -3.50 18.91 -10.71
C SER A 196 -4.72 18.09 -10.26
N MET A 197 -4.55 16.91 -9.67
CA MET A 197 -5.67 16.02 -9.34
C MET A 197 -6.36 16.38 -8.00
N GLN A 198 -5.77 17.30 -7.21
CA GLN A 198 -6.30 17.77 -5.93
C GLN A 198 -7.21 19.00 -6.02
N ARG A 199 -7.48 19.56 -7.22
CA ARG A 199 -8.41 20.70 -7.39
C ARG A 199 -9.84 20.31 -7.76
N ARG A 200 -10.21 19.03 -7.63
CA ARG A 200 -11.58 18.55 -7.83
C ARG A 200 -12.01 17.62 -6.69
N CYS A 201 -12.15 18.18 -5.50
CA CYS A 201 -13.11 17.76 -4.49
C CYS A 201 -13.66 19.03 -3.83
#